data_AF-G0UC62-F1
#
_entry.id   AF-G0UC62-F1
#
_cell.length_a   1.000
_cell.length_b   1.000
_cell.length_c   1.000
_cell.angle_alpha   90.00
_cell.angle_beta   90.00
_cell.angle_gamma   90.00
#
_symmetry.space_group_name_H-M   'P 1'
#
loop_
_entity.id
_entity.type
_entity.pdbx_description
1 polymer ?
#
loop_
_entity_poly.entity_id
_entity_poly.type
_entity_poly.pdbx_seq_one_letter_code
_entity_poly.pdbx_strand_id
1 'polypeptide(L)'
;MSIMQTHIDELGSKFGKVSFVHRASLETVLKVEHLEPTTGYMLELYVTLDSAYPHSSPRVTHLNGQHVSIAPGGYLVDMNQSTGNTSVGTAWDPATSRLSDAVANAFLNAAKLWGSVAPPTEAGIYACLNTLTDSMLHDICTNSHYLELYAQQLPFSKALREARRQEIDSLDRLLRSEKGLRQSVGELHSEVGQLQEHLESLLALVEKFEDTAPIVCSIGSPDALSRTFATDVKTLDARCEATARELLAVEYGTDKRSFDTLLEDFKRQAKERHVMDLKRRAYHASLT
;
A
#
# COMPACT_ATOMS: atom_id res chain seq x y z
N MET A 1 -26.73 24.41 28.55
CA MET A 1 -25.29 24.26 28.89
C MET A 1 -24.52 24.12 27.59
N SER A 2 -23.38 24.78 27.43
CA SER A 2 -22.57 24.63 26.21
C SER A 2 -22.04 23.20 26.11
N ILE A 3 -22.15 22.57 24.94
CA ILE A 3 -21.66 21.19 24.67
C ILE A 3 -20.19 21.04 25.09
N MET A 4 -19.41 22.11 24.92
CA MET A 4 -18.03 22.21 25.36
C MET A 4 -17.84 22.05 26.87
N GLN A 5 -18.73 22.62 27.69
CA GLN A 5 -18.62 22.52 29.15
C GLN A 5 -18.80 21.07 29.62
N THR A 6 -19.75 20.34 29.02
CA THR A 6 -19.96 18.91 29.29
C THR A 6 -18.73 18.06 29.00
N HIS A 7 -18.00 18.34 27.91
CA HIS A 7 -16.74 17.63 27.60
C HIS A 7 -15.60 17.99 28.56
N ILE A 8 -15.55 19.24 29.03
CA ILE A 8 -14.55 19.68 30.02
C ILE A 8 -14.84 19.04 31.38
N ASP A 9 -16.11 18.96 31.79
CA ASP A 9 -16.51 18.33 33.04
C ASP A 9 -16.19 16.82 33.01
N GLU A 10 -16.40 16.15 31.87
CA GLU A 10 -15.99 14.76 31.64
C GLU A 10 -14.47 14.57 31.75
N LEU A 11 -13.70 15.50 31.16
CA LEU A 11 -12.25 15.51 31.25
C LEU A 11 -11.77 15.68 32.71
N GLY A 12 -12.42 16.59 33.45
CA GLY A 12 -12.18 16.79 34.88
C GLY A 12 -12.48 15.54 35.70
N SER A 13 -13.59 14.84 35.40
CA SER A 13 -13.95 13.59 36.07
C SER A 13 -12.95 12.45 35.82
N LYS A 14 -12.30 12.41 34.66
CA LYS A 14 -11.39 11.32 34.27
C LYS A 14 -9.95 11.55 34.74
N PHE A 15 -9.46 12.77 34.69
CA PHE A 15 -8.06 13.11 35.01
C PHE A 15 -7.87 13.79 36.36
N GLY A 16 -8.95 14.27 37.00
CA GLY A 16 -8.95 14.86 38.35
C GLY A 16 -8.34 16.26 38.45
N LYS A 17 -7.25 16.52 37.74
CA LYS A 17 -6.56 17.82 37.70
C LYS A 17 -6.60 18.44 36.30
N VAL A 18 -7.59 19.29 36.09
CA VAL A 18 -7.73 20.12 34.88
C VAL A 18 -7.82 21.59 35.32
N SER A 19 -6.95 22.44 34.78
CA SER A 19 -6.95 23.88 35.06
C SER A 19 -7.08 24.69 33.77
N PHE A 20 -7.76 25.83 33.87
CA PHE A 20 -7.85 26.76 32.75
C PHE A 20 -6.61 27.65 32.73
N VAL A 21 -5.85 27.59 31.64
CA VAL A 21 -4.68 28.45 31.41
C VAL A 21 -5.14 29.72 30.69
N HIS A 22 -6.05 29.57 29.72
CA HIS A 22 -6.58 30.68 28.95
C HIS A 22 -8.03 30.42 28.55
N ARG A 23 -8.89 31.44 28.65
CA ARG A 23 -10.29 31.37 28.22
C ARG A 23 -10.66 32.67 27.51
N ALA A 24 -10.73 32.62 26.19
CA ALA A 24 -11.21 33.70 25.33
C ALA A 24 -12.44 33.26 24.52
N SER A 25 -13.05 34.21 23.81
CA SER A 25 -14.18 33.94 22.91
C SER A 25 -13.80 33.09 21.70
N LEU A 26 -12.52 33.10 21.31
CA LEU A 26 -12.01 32.38 20.14
C LEU A 26 -11.35 31.05 20.49
N GLU A 27 -10.73 30.95 21.67
CA GLU A 27 -9.99 29.77 22.08
C GLU A 27 -10.05 29.54 23.58
N THR A 28 -10.00 28.27 23.97
CA THR A 28 -9.86 27.85 25.38
C THR A 28 -8.71 26.87 25.49
N VAL A 29 -7.79 27.15 26.41
CA VAL A 29 -6.61 26.34 26.68
C VAL A 29 -6.70 25.77 28.07
N LEU A 30 -6.63 24.43 28.15
CA LEU A 30 -6.69 23.66 29.38
C LEU A 30 -5.32 23.03 29.64
N LYS A 31 -4.85 23.09 30.88
CA LYS A 31 -3.73 22.28 31.35
C LYS A 31 -4.29 21.04 32.04
N VAL A 32 -3.83 19.87 31.62
CA VAL A 32 -4.24 18.58 32.17
C VAL A 32 -3.00 17.90 32.73
N GLU A 33 -3.08 17.50 34.00
CA GLU A 33 -2.04 16.71 34.67
C GLU A 33 -2.51 15.26 34.79
N HIS A 34 -1.66 14.32 34.39
CA HIS A 34 -1.94 12.89 34.53
C HIS A 34 -0.73 12.14 35.06
N LEU A 35 -0.94 11.31 36.09
CA LEU A 35 0.07 10.37 36.57
C LEU A 35 0.01 9.13 35.68
N GLU A 36 1.05 8.90 34.87
CA GLU A 36 1.10 7.75 34.00
C GLU A 36 1.35 6.47 34.84
N PRO A 37 0.41 5.50 34.86
CA PRO A 37 0.51 4.33 35.73
C PRO A 37 1.69 3.42 35.37
N THR A 38 2.12 3.44 34.12
CA THR A 38 3.18 2.55 33.60
C THR A 38 4.58 3.01 34.00
N THR A 39 4.82 4.32 34.02
CA THR A 39 6.15 4.91 34.22
C THR A 39 6.28 5.67 35.54
N GLY A 40 5.16 5.98 36.21
CA GLY A 40 5.14 6.57 37.55
C GLY A 40 5.48 8.05 37.63
N TYR A 41 5.72 8.74 36.50
CA TYR A 41 5.94 10.18 36.45
C TYR A 41 4.68 10.95 36.03
N MET A 42 4.61 12.22 36.43
CA MET A 42 3.51 13.12 36.10
C MET A 42 3.75 13.74 34.71
N LEU A 43 2.76 13.62 33.83
CA LEU A 43 2.71 14.25 32.52
C LEU A 43 1.81 15.48 32.55
N GLU A 44 2.26 16.54 31.87
CA GLU A 44 1.50 17.76 31.69
C GLU A 44 1.27 17.99 30.20
N LEU A 45 -0.01 18.09 29.80
CA LEU A 45 -0.40 18.39 28.42
C LEU A 45 -1.34 19.59 28.38
N TYR A 46 -1.19 20.40 27.34
CA TYR A 46 -2.06 21.54 27.06
C TYR A 46 -3.04 21.15 25.96
N VAL A 47 -4.33 21.29 26.23
CA VAL A 47 -5.41 21.00 25.28
C VAL A 47 -6.02 22.32 24.83
N THR A 48 -5.90 22.64 23.54
CA THR A 48 -6.49 23.83 22.94
C THR A 48 -7.77 23.47 22.21
N LEU A 49 -8.85 24.16 22.55
CA LEU A 49 -10.17 24.05 21.94
C LEU A 49 -10.49 25.36 21.23
N ASP A 50 -10.77 25.29 19.93
CA ASP A 50 -11.22 26.43 19.13
C ASP A 50 -12.73 26.68 19.35
N SER A 51 -13.18 27.89 19.07
CA SER A 51 -14.58 28.30 18.98
C SER A 51 -15.47 27.38 18.12
N ALA A 52 -14.90 26.70 17.12
CA ALA A 52 -15.61 25.73 16.27
C ALA A 52 -15.78 24.33 16.90
N TYR A 53 -15.23 24.07 18.09
CA TYR A 53 -15.37 22.79 18.79
C TYR A 53 -16.84 22.51 19.13
N PRO A 54 -17.35 21.26 18.95
CA PRO A 54 -16.64 20.01 18.65
C PRO A 54 -16.45 19.70 17.16
N HIS A 55 -16.83 20.59 16.24
CA HIS A 55 -16.71 20.35 14.80
C HIS A 55 -15.25 20.37 14.33
N SER A 56 -14.39 21.12 15.04
CA SER A 56 -12.94 21.07 14.90
C SER A 56 -12.31 20.14 15.94
N SER A 57 -11.23 19.46 15.54
CA SER A 57 -10.49 18.57 16.43
C SER A 57 -9.77 19.35 17.53
N PRO A 58 -9.74 18.85 18.78
CA PRO A 58 -8.90 19.42 19.82
C PRO A 58 -7.43 19.25 19.45
N ARG A 59 -6.60 20.26 19.73
CA ARG A 59 -5.14 20.12 19.58
C ARG A 59 -4.51 19.92 20.95
N VAL A 60 -3.58 18.98 21.04
CA VAL A 60 -2.88 18.68 22.29
C VAL A 60 -1.40 18.94 22.09
N THR A 61 -0.81 19.71 22.99
CA THR A 61 0.61 20.08 22.94
C THR A 61 1.30 19.81 24.26
N HIS A 62 2.59 19.50 24.18
CA HIS A 62 3.48 19.41 25.33
C HIS A 62 4.03 20.81 25.68
N LEU A 63 4.64 20.94 26.87
CA LEU A 63 5.20 22.19 27.39
C LEU A 63 6.23 22.86 26.44
N ASN A 64 6.93 22.07 25.63
CA ASN A 64 7.89 22.56 24.63
C ASN A 64 7.24 23.00 23.31
N GLY A 65 5.90 23.07 23.25
CA GLY A 65 5.14 23.44 22.07
C GLY A 65 5.02 22.32 21.02
N GLN A 66 5.56 21.13 21.27
CA GLN A 66 5.40 20.00 20.36
C GLN A 66 3.97 19.47 20.39
N HIS A 67 3.40 19.22 19.21
CA HIS A 67 2.09 18.62 19.07
C HIS A 67 2.14 17.13 19.42
N VAL A 68 1.13 16.66 20.16
CA VAL A 68 0.97 15.27 20.57
C VAL A 68 -0.29 14.71 19.90
N SER A 69 -0.13 13.57 19.23
CA SER A 69 -1.26 12.95 18.53
C SER A 69 -2.32 12.44 19.50
N ILE A 70 -3.58 12.72 19.19
CA ILE A 70 -4.76 12.20 19.88
C ILE A 70 -5.26 10.86 19.31
N ALA A 71 -4.67 10.40 18.20
CA ALA A 71 -5.05 9.14 17.57
C ALA A 71 -4.41 7.94 18.31
N PRO A 72 -5.13 6.82 18.49
CA PRO A 72 -4.58 5.64 19.12
C PRO A 72 -3.39 5.10 18.30
N GLY A 73 -2.20 5.07 18.91
CA GLY A 73 -0.98 4.56 18.27
C GLY A 73 -0.31 5.51 17.27
N GLY A 74 -0.73 6.78 17.20
CA GLY A 74 -0.06 7.79 16.39
C GLY A 74 1.14 8.38 17.11
N TYR A 75 2.37 7.99 16.75
CA TYR A 75 3.55 8.44 17.50
C TYR A 75 4.02 9.85 17.11
N LEU A 76 3.75 10.33 15.89
CA LEU A 76 4.03 11.69 15.45
C LEU A 76 3.12 12.03 14.26
N VAL A 77 2.32 13.10 14.34
CA VAL A 77 1.64 13.68 13.16
C VAL A 77 1.79 15.21 13.19
N ASP A 78 2.56 15.67 12.21
CA ASP A 78 2.68 16.99 11.57
C ASP A 78 2.11 18.24 12.27
N MET A 79 3.00 19.22 12.48
CA MET A 79 2.67 20.61 12.86
C MET A 79 1.97 21.43 11.73
N ASN A 80 1.77 20.87 10.53
CA ASN A 80 1.28 21.61 9.36
C ASN A 80 0.01 21.05 8.71
N GLN A 81 -0.74 20.17 9.39
CA GLN A 81 -2.04 19.71 8.88
C GLN A 81 -3.19 20.58 9.41
N SER A 82 -3.24 21.82 8.94
CA SER A 82 -4.47 22.64 8.95
C SER A 82 -5.30 22.51 7.67
N THR A 83 -4.98 21.56 6.79
CA THR A 83 -5.73 21.38 5.54
C THR A 83 -5.67 19.93 5.08
N GLY A 84 -6.83 19.26 5.12
CA GLY A 84 -7.25 18.20 4.20
C GLY A 84 -6.36 16.95 4.07
N ASN A 85 -6.90 15.82 4.54
CA ASN A 85 -6.64 14.46 4.04
C ASN A 85 -5.18 13.97 3.99
N THR A 86 -4.76 13.23 5.02
CA THR A 86 -4.51 11.76 5.00
C THR A 86 -3.45 11.35 6.03
N SER A 87 -3.87 10.65 7.08
CA SER A 87 -3.31 9.33 7.41
C SER A 87 -4.13 8.61 8.50
N VAL A 88 -4.09 7.29 8.41
CA VAL A 88 -4.97 6.28 9.02
C VAL A 88 -4.81 6.17 10.54
N GLY A 89 -5.37 7.13 11.27
CA GLY A 89 -5.70 7.02 12.68
C GLY A 89 -6.97 7.83 12.91
N THR A 90 -8.07 7.16 13.23
CA THR A 90 -9.44 7.69 13.45
C THR A 90 -9.53 9.21 13.40
N ALA A 91 -9.87 9.76 12.23
CA ALA A 91 -10.13 11.18 12.06
C ALA A 91 -11.17 11.60 13.10
N TRP A 92 -10.91 12.69 13.82
CA TRP A 92 -11.82 13.22 14.83
C TRP A 92 -13.22 13.38 14.23
N ASP A 93 -14.17 12.61 14.76
CA ASP A 93 -15.57 12.66 14.37
C ASP A 93 -16.36 13.35 15.48
N PRO A 94 -16.91 14.55 15.25
CA PRO A 94 -17.68 15.29 16.25
C PRO A 94 -18.87 14.52 16.85
N ALA A 95 -19.40 13.52 16.12
CA ALA A 95 -20.56 12.75 16.56
C ALA A 95 -20.20 11.60 17.52
N THR A 96 -19.00 11.02 17.37
CA THR A 96 -18.61 9.78 18.07
C THR A 96 -17.40 9.95 18.98
N SER A 97 -16.56 10.96 18.73
CA SER A 97 -15.30 11.15 19.44
C SER A 97 -15.51 11.88 20.77
N ARG A 98 -14.82 11.41 21.81
CA ARG A 98 -14.82 12.02 23.14
C ARG A 98 -13.49 12.70 23.42
N LEU A 99 -13.54 13.91 23.97
CA LEU A 99 -12.35 14.66 24.38
C LEU A 99 -11.52 13.89 25.41
N SER A 100 -12.20 13.25 26.37
CA SER A 100 -11.60 12.47 27.44
C SER A 100 -10.79 11.26 26.93
N ASP A 101 -11.19 10.68 25.79
CA ASP A 101 -10.51 9.54 25.16
C ASP A 101 -9.37 10.02 24.26
N ALA A 102 -9.58 11.12 23.51
CA ALA A 102 -8.54 11.77 22.73
C ALA A 102 -7.35 12.23 23.60
N VAL A 103 -7.64 12.82 24.76
CA VAL A 103 -6.59 13.25 25.71
C VAL A 103 -5.92 12.05 26.38
N ALA A 104 -6.66 10.96 26.68
CA ALA A 104 -6.05 9.73 27.20
C ALA A 104 -5.07 9.12 26.19
N ASN A 105 -5.45 9.06 24.91
CA ASN A 105 -4.56 8.63 23.83
C ASN A 105 -3.34 9.54 23.70
N ALA A 106 -3.51 10.85 23.85
CA ALA A 106 -2.39 11.79 23.84
C ALA A 106 -1.42 11.55 25.00
N PHE A 107 -1.90 11.28 26.22
CA PHE A 107 -1.04 10.90 27.34
C PHE A 107 -0.28 9.60 27.07
N LEU A 108 -0.94 8.57 26.55
CA LEU A 108 -0.29 7.32 26.18
C LEU A 108 0.79 7.55 25.10
N ASN A 109 0.51 8.35 24.07
CA ASN A 109 1.47 8.65 23.02
C ASN A 109 2.65 9.47 23.56
N ALA A 110 2.39 10.46 24.43
CA ALA A 110 3.43 11.24 25.10
C ALA A 110 4.30 10.38 26.03
N ALA A 111 3.69 9.49 26.83
CA ALA A 111 4.42 8.57 27.70
C ALA A 111 5.40 7.70 26.91
N LYS A 112 4.99 7.19 25.75
CA LYS A 112 5.85 6.38 24.91
C LYS A 112 6.97 7.16 24.22
N LEU A 113 6.75 8.45 23.93
CA LEU A 113 7.78 9.32 23.37
C LEU A 113 8.93 9.55 24.38
N TRP A 114 8.59 9.68 25.66
CA TRP A 114 9.55 9.91 26.73
C TRP A 114 10.14 8.62 27.33
N GLY A 115 9.41 7.50 27.24
CA GLY A 115 9.87 6.19 27.67
C GLY A 115 10.19 6.14 29.16
N SER A 116 11.41 5.78 29.53
CA SER A 116 11.86 5.72 30.92
C SER A 116 12.31 7.07 31.48
N VAL A 117 12.40 8.11 30.65
CA VAL A 117 12.90 9.43 31.05
C VAL A 117 11.71 10.34 31.35
N ALA A 118 11.68 10.96 32.52
CA ALA A 118 10.63 11.91 32.84
C ALA A 118 10.80 13.19 32.00
N PRO A 119 9.72 13.74 31.40
CA PRO A 119 9.79 15.03 30.73
C PRO A 119 10.13 16.17 31.71
N PRO A 120 10.74 17.25 31.21
CA PRO A 120 11.00 18.43 32.03
C PRO A 120 9.69 19.06 32.48
N THR A 121 9.55 19.29 33.79
CA THR A 121 8.39 19.98 34.38
C THR A 121 8.51 21.49 34.21
N GLU A 122 7.38 22.19 34.20
CA GLU A 122 7.34 23.66 34.15
C GLU A 122 8.19 24.28 35.26
N ALA A 123 8.05 23.79 36.50
CA ALA A 123 8.88 24.21 37.63
C ALA A 123 10.38 23.93 37.43
N GLY A 124 10.72 22.79 36.83
CA GLY A 124 12.11 22.44 36.50
C GLY A 124 12.71 23.38 35.45
N ILE A 125 11.94 23.71 34.41
CA ILE A 125 12.36 24.67 33.38
C ILE A 125 12.54 26.05 33.99
N TYR A 126 11.59 26.54 34.79
CA TYR A 126 11.71 27.84 35.46
C TYR A 126 12.89 27.90 36.43
N ALA A 127 13.12 26.85 37.21
CA ALA A 127 14.26 26.77 38.10
C ALA A 127 15.58 26.81 37.31
N CYS A 128 15.70 26.00 36.26
CA CYS A 128 16.87 26.01 35.38
C CYS A 128 17.07 27.39 34.74
N LEU A 129 16.03 28.01 34.18
CA LEU A 129 16.12 29.33 33.57
C LEU A 129 16.53 30.39 34.59
N ASN A 130 15.95 30.43 35.78
CA ASN A 130 16.31 31.39 36.81
C ASN A 130 17.76 31.20 37.27
N THR A 131 18.18 29.96 37.54
CA THR A 131 19.57 29.68 37.93
C THR A 131 20.58 30.06 36.84
N LEU A 132 20.24 29.79 35.57
CA LEU A 132 21.10 30.14 34.44
C LEU A 132 21.14 31.66 34.23
N THR A 133 20.01 32.34 34.39
CA THR A 133 19.92 33.79 34.23
C THR A 133 20.70 34.49 35.34
N ASP A 134 20.55 34.03 36.60
CA ASP A 134 21.27 34.58 37.75
C ASP A 134 22.76 34.26 37.69
N SER A 135 23.17 33.06 37.24
CA SER A 135 24.58 32.72 37.04
C SER A 135 25.19 33.54 35.90
N MET A 136 24.48 33.69 34.77
CA MET A 136 24.94 34.51 33.65
C MET A 136 25.05 35.99 34.05
N LEU A 137 24.08 36.53 34.78
CA LEU A 137 24.13 37.90 35.30
C LEU A 137 25.26 38.06 36.31
N HIS A 138 25.48 37.09 37.19
CA HIS A 138 26.60 37.10 38.13
C HIS A 138 27.95 37.05 37.40
N ASP A 139 28.11 36.19 36.39
CA ASP A 139 29.30 36.10 35.54
C ASP A 139 29.57 37.41 34.79
N ILE A 140 28.52 38.02 34.22
CA ILE A 140 28.61 39.31 33.53
C ILE A 140 29.00 40.44 34.50
N CYS A 141 28.44 40.45 35.71
CA CYS A 141 28.77 41.44 36.74
C CYS A 141 30.16 41.25 37.34
N THR A 142 30.66 40.02 37.40
CA THR A 142 32.00 39.71 37.93
C THR A 142 33.11 39.87 36.89
N ASN A 143 32.80 39.70 35.59
CA ASN A 143 33.74 39.98 34.50
C ASN A 143 33.01 40.36 33.21
N SER A 144 33.21 41.62 32.77
CA SER A 144 32.58 42.17 31.56
C SER A 144 32.92 41.43 30.27
N HIS A 145 34.01 40.65 30.24
CA HIS A 145 34.37 39.82 29.09
C HIS A 145 33.34 38.71 28.79
N TYR A 146 32.61 38.23 29.80
CA TYR A 146 31.54 37.26 29.59
C TYR A 146 30.36 37.86 28.82
N LEU A 147 30.12 39.18 28.91
CA LEU A 147 29.10 39.84 28.10
C LEU A 147 29.42 39.71 26.60
N GLU A 148 30.69 39.94 26.22
CA GLU A 148 31.15 39.78 24.83
C GLU A 148 31.06 38.33 24.38
N LEU A 149 31.42 37.39 25.24
CA LEU A 149 31.38 35.96 24.97
C LEU A 149 29.93 35.46 24.77
N TYR A 150 28.99 35.90 25.62
CA TYR A 150 27.57 35.61 25.48
C TYR A 150 26.97 36.27 24.23
N ALA A 151 27.37 37.51 23.91
CA ALA A 151 26.96 38.20 22.69
C ALA A 151 27.45 37.48 21.41
N GLN A 152 28.62 36.81 21.46
CA GLN A 152 29.13 35.98 20.37
C GLN A 152 28.49 34.59 20.29
N GLN A 153 28.09 34.00 21.42
CA GLN A 153 27.44 32.68 21.47
C GLN A 153 25.96 32.73 21.05
N LEU A 154 25.27 33.85 21.28
CA LEU A 154 23.85 33.97 20.95
C LEU A 154 23.56 33.74 19.44
N PRO A 155 24.28 34.40 18.50
CA PRO A 155 24.13 34.14 17.07
C PRO A 155 24.43 32.70 16.68
N PHE A 156 25.46 32.08 17.28
CA PHE A 156 25.80 30.68 17.02
C PHE A 156 24.67 29.73 17.47
N SER A 157 24.14 29.92 18.69
CA SER A 157 23.04 29.11 19.20
C SER A 157 21.74 29.29 18.40
N LYS A 158 21.52 30.50 17.85
CA LYS A 158 20.39 30.80 16.96
C LYS A 158 20.57 30.12 15.61
N ALA A 159 21.76 30.19 15.02
CA ALA A 159 22.09 29.51 13.77
C ALA A 159 21.96 27.98 13.90
N LEU A 160 22.43 27.42 15.01
CA LEU A 160 22.29 25.99 15.30
C LEU A 160 20.83 25.56 15.45
N ARG A 161 20.00 26.38 16.12
CA ARG A 161 18.55 26.12 16.22
C ARG A 161 17.87 26.16 14.86
N GLU A 162 18.21 27.13 14.02
CA GLU A 162 17.66 27.25 12.67
C GLU A 162 18.09 26.07 11.78
N ALA A 163 19.37 25.68 11.83
CA ALA A 163 19.87 24.52 11.09
C ALA A 163 19.18 23.22 11.51
N ARG A 164 19.03 22.99 12.83
CA ARG A 164 18.29 21.83 13.35
C ARG A 164 16.84 21.81 12.88
N ARG A 165 16.18 22.97 12.83
CA ARG A 165 14.81 23.07 12.33
C ARG A 165 14.73 22.70 10.85
N GLN A 166 15.65 23.20 10.03
CA GLN A 166 15.73 22.87 8.61
C GLN A 166 15.98 21.37 8.36
N GLU A 167 16.86 20.75 9.15
CA GLU A 167 17.09 19.30 9.09
C GLU A 167 15.84 18.49 9.43
N ILE A 168 15.13 18.85 10.50
CA ILE A 168 13.87 18.20 10.89
C ILE A 168 12.84 18.34 9.76
N ASP A 169 12.65 19.54 9.22
CA ASP A 169 11.72 19.77 8.11
C ASP A 169 12.10 18.95 6.86
N SER A 170 13.40 18.74 6.61
CA SER A 170 13.89 17.92 5.50
C SER A 170 13.62 16.43 5.71
N LEU A 171 13.80 15.93 6.94
CA LEU A 171 13.51 14.55 7.32
C LEU A 171 12.02 14.26 7.19
N ASP A 172 11.17 15.18 7.65
CA ASP A 172 9.71 15.04 7.52
C ASP A 172 9.28 14.97 6.05
N ARG A 173 9.89 15.77 5.17
CA ARG A 173 9.62 15.69 3.71
C ARG A 173 10.02 14.34 3.12
N LEU A 174 11.19 13.81 3.50
CA LEU A 174 11.65 12.49 3.06
C LEU A 174 10.75 11.37 3.58
N LEU A 175 10.29 11.46 4.82
CA LEU A 175 9.41 10.46 5.42
C LEU A 175 8.03 10.45 4.73
N ARG A 176 7.51 11.62 4.34
CA ARG A 176 6.29 11.73 3.53
C ARG A 176 6.47 11.13 2.13
N SER A 177 7.59 11.40 1.45
CA SER A 177 7.83 10.84 0.12
C SER A 177 8.01 9.32 0.16
N GLU A 178 8.72 8.79 1.16
CA GLU A 178 8.88 7.36 1.36
C GLU A 178 7.53 6.67 1.61
N LYS A 179 6.68 7.28 2.45
CA LYS A 179 5.32 6.75 2.70
C LYS A 179 4.47 6.71 1.43
N GLY A 180 4.52 7.76 0.62
CA GLY A 180 3.85 7.78 -0.69
C GLY A 180 4.38 6.70 -1.63
N LEU A 181 5.71 6.54 -1.70
CA LEU A 181 6.34 5.51 -2.53
C LEU A 181 5.95 4.09 -2.10
N ARG A 182 5.93 3.81 -0.79
CA ARG A 182 5.49 2.51 -0.27
C ARG A 182 4.04 2.18 -0.66
N GLN A 183 3.16 3.19 -0.63
CA GLN A 183 1.78 3.01 -1.06
C GLN A 183 1.71 2.67 -2.56
N SER A 184 2.37 3.45 -3.41
CA SER A 184 2.38 3.20 -4.86
C SER A 184 3.00 1.85 -5.22
N VAL A 185 4.04 1.41 -4.51
CA VAL A 185 4.63 0.08 -4.68
C VAL A 185 3.63 -1.03 -4.27
N GLY A 186 2.87 -0.82 -3.19
CA GLY A 186 1.82 -1.75 -2.76
C GLY A 186 0.69 -1.87 -3.78
N GLU A 187 0.23 -0.74 -4.33
CA GLU A 187 -0.78 -0.69 -5.39
C GLU A 187 -0.29 -1.43 -6.64
N LEU A 188 0.93 -1.12 -7.12
CA LEU A 188 1.51 -1.77 -8.29
C LEU A 188 1.71 -3.28 -8.09
N HIS A 189 2.12 -3.70 -6.90
CA HIS A 189 2.26 -5.13 -6.59
C HIS A 189 0.92 -5.86 -6.67
N SER A 190 -0.15 -5.23 -6.20
CA SER A 190 -1.50 -5.81 -6.28
C SER A 190 -2.00 -5.91 -7.72
N GLU A 191 -1.73 -4.91 -8.56
CA GLU A 191 -2.10 -4.91 -9.98
C GLU A 191 -1.35 -5.99 -10.76
N VAL A 192 -0.04 -6.15 -10.50
CA VAL A 192 0.77 -7.22 -11.08
C VAL A 192 0.24 -8.59 -10.66
N GLY A 193 -0.15 -8.77 -9.40
CA GLY A 193 -0.76 -10.02 -8.92
C GLY A 193 -2.05 -10.37 -9.67
N GLN A 194 -2.95 -9.39 -9.84
CA GLN A 194 -4.20 -9.60 -10.59
C GLN A 194 -3.94 -9.94 -12.07
N LEU A 195 -2.96 -9.27 -12.70
CA LEU A 195 -2.57 -9.56 -14.08
C LEU A 195 -1.97 -10.95 -14.23
N GLN A 196 -1.18 -11.41 -13.27
CA GLN A 196 -0.62 -12.76 -13.25
C GLN A 196 -1.72 -13.82 -13.12
N GLU A 197 -2.65 -13.66 -12.17
CA GLU A 197 -3.80 -14.57 -12.01
C GLU A 197 -4.66 -14.61 -13.28
N HIS A 198 -4.87 -13.46 -13.92
CA HIS A 198 -5.61 -13.39 -15.17
C HIS A 198 -4.89 -14.13 -16.30
N LEU A 199 -3.57 -13.95 -16.45
CA LEU A 199 -2.77 -14.66 -17.44
C LEU A 199 -2.78 -16.18 -17.20
N GLU A 200 -2.62 -16.62 -15.96
CA GLU A 200 -2.70 -18.04 -15.59
C GLU A 200 -4.07 -18.62 -15.94
N SER A 201 -5.15 -17.87 -15.70
CA SER A 201 -6.50 -18.30 -16.06
C SER A 201 -6.69 -18.45 -17.59
N LEU A 202 -6.10 -17.55 -18.37
CA LEU A 202 -6.13 -17.61 -19.84
C LEU A 202 -5.29 -18.76 -20.38
N LEU A 203 -4.10 -18.99 -19.82
CA LEU A 203 -3.24 -20.12 -20.20
C LEU A 203 -3.93 -21.45 -19.91
N ALA A 204 -4.53 -21.62 -18.72
CA ALA A 204 -5.28 -22.81 -18.38
C ALA A 204 -6.50 -23.04 -19.29
N LEU A 205 -7.09 -21.95 -19.81
CA LEU A 205 -8.18 -22.04 -20.80
C LEU A 205 -7.62 -22.50 -22.15
N VAL A 206 -6.51 -21.93 -22.62
CA VAL A 206 -5.85 -22.33 -23.87
C VAL A 206 -5.42 -23.79 -23.85
N GLU A 207 -4.79 -24.27 -22.77
CA GLU A 207 -4.39 -25.67 -22.63
C GLU A 207 -5.60 -26.62 -22.74
N LYS A 208 -6.72 -26.28 -22.09
CA LYS A 208 -7.96 -27.06 -22.22
C LYS A 208 -8.52 -27.05 -23.64
N PHE A 209 -8.34 -25.97 -24.39
CA PHE A 209 -8.76 -25.87 -25.79
C PHE A 209 -7.84 -26.68 -26.73
N GLU A 210 -6.54 -26.75 -26.45
CA GLU A 210 -5.62 -27.64 -27.17
C GLU A 210 -6.00 -29.12 -26.98
N ASP A 211 -6.36 -29.52 -25.75
CA ASP A 211 -6.75 -30.91 -25.46
C ASP A 211 -8.11 -31.32 -26.06
N THR A 212 -9.03 -30.36 -26.23
CA THR A 212 -10.42 -30.66 -26.65
C THR A 212 -10.67 -30.53 -28.15
N ALA A 213 -9.81 -29.81 -28.88
CA ALA A 213 -9.99 -29.55 -30.30
C ALA A 213 -8.78 -30.02 -31.14
N PRO A 214 -8.67 -31.31 -31.48
CA PRO A 214 -7.56 -31.85 -32.28
C PRO A 214 -7.45 -31.20 -33.68
N ILE A 215 -8.52 -30.57 -34.17
CA ILE A 215 -8.54 -29.78 -35.41
C ILE A 215 -7.72 -28.49 -35.29
N VAL A 216 -7.68 -27.87 -34.12
CA VAL A 216 -6.89 -26.65 -33.87
C VAL A 216 -5.42 -27.01 -33.80
N CYS A 217 -5.05 -28.14 -33.18
CA CYS A 217 -3.68 -28.63 -33.18
C CYS A 217 -3.22 -29.10 -34.57
N SER A 218 -4.10 -29.65 -35.41
CA SER A 218 -3.75 -30.12 -36.75
C SER A 218 -3.60 -29.02 -37.80
N ILE A 219 -4.13 -27.81 -37.53
CA ILE A 219 -4.04 -26.64 -38.43
C ILE A 219 -3.20 -25.50 -37.79
N GLY A 220 -2.95 -25.58 -36.48
CA GLY A 220 -2.38 -24.49 -35.66
C GLY A 220 -0.92 -24.14 -35.97
N SER A 221 -0.21 -25.00 -36.70
CA SER A 221 1.09 -24.65 -37.28
C SER A 221 1.26 -25.26 -38.67
N PRO A 222 2.07 -24.64 -39.54
CA PRO A 222 2.36 -25.19 -40.86
C PRO A 222 2.95 -26.61 -40.81
N ASP A 223 3.77 -26.88 -39.79
CA ASP A 223 4.35 -28.20 -39.56
C ASP A 223 3.29 -29.23 -39.14
N ALA A 224 2.33 -28.85 -38.29
CA ALA A 224 1.26 -29.74 -37.89
C ALA A 224 0.34 -30.10 -39.08
N LEU A 225 0.03 -29.13 -39.93
CA LEU A 225 -0.80 -29.34 -41.12
C LEU A 225 -0.08 -30.18 -42.19
N SER A 226 1.23 -30.01 -42.35
CA SER A 226 2.01 -30.86 -43.25
C SER A 226 2.06 -32.32 -42.79
N ARG A 227 2.17 -32.54 -41.46
CA ARG A 227 2.15 -33.88 -40.86
C ARG A 227 0.80 -34.55 -41.04
N THR A 228 -0.32 -33.84 -40.87
CA THR A 228 -1.66 -34.40 -41.07
C THR A 228 -1.91 -34.78 -42.53
N PHE A 229 -1.50 -33.95 -43.49
CA PHE A 229 -1.54 -34.35 -44.90
C PHE A 229 -0.69 -35.59 -45.18
N ALA A 230 0.48 -35.73 -44.55
CA ALA A 230 1.32 -36.90 -44.71
C ALA A 230 0.70 -38.17 -44.09
N THR A 231 0.01 -38.07 -42.95
CA THR A 231 -0.71 -39.19 -42.35
C THR A 231 -1.94 -39.57 -43.17
N ASP A 232 -2.68 -38.61 -43.69
CA ASP A 232 -3.88 -38.86 -44.50
C ASP A 232 -3.54 -39.60 -45.80
N VAL A 233 -2.46 -39.19 -46.48
CA VAL A 233 -1.97 -39.92 -47.67
C VAL A 233 -1.55 -41.35 -47.30
N LYS A 234 -0.83 -41.56 -46.20
CA LYS A 234 -0.45 -42.91 -45.75
C LYS A 234 -1.65 -43.79 -45.42
N THR A 235 -2.69 -43.25 -44.78
CA THR A 235 -3.89 -44.02 -44.45
C THR A 235 -4.71 -44.36 -45.69
N LEU A 236 -4.81 -43.44 -46.66
CA LEU A 236 -5.44 -43.71 -47.95
C LEU A 236 -4.66 -44.75 -48.76
N ASP A 237 -3.34 -44.75 -48.70
CA ASP A 237 -2.48 -45.77 -49.34
C ASP A 237 -2.74 -47.16 -48.77
N ALA A 238 -2.73 -47.29 -47.44
CA ALA A 238 -3.01 -48.54 -46.77
C ALA A 238 -4.44 -49.06 -47.09
N ARG A 239 -5.42 -48.17 -47.20
CA ARG A 239 -6.80 -48.51 -47.61
C ARG A 239 -6.85 -48.97 -49.06
N CYS A 240 -6.21 -48.24 -49.98
CA CYS A 240 -6.16 -48.64 -51.39
C CYS A 240 -5.50 -50.01 -51.57
N GLU A 241 -4.40 -50.28 -50.85
CA GLU A 241 -3.71 -51.57 -50.88
C GLU A 241 -4.54 -52.70 -50.27
N ALA A 242 -5.35 -52.43 -49.24
CA ALA A 242 -6.28 -53.40 -48.69
C ALA A 242 -7.37 -53.74 -49.72
N THR A 243 -8.02 -52.73 -50.30
CA THR A 243 -9.05 -52.92 -51.34
C THR A 243 -8.48 -53.60 -52.59
N ALA A 244 -7.23 -53.30 -52.98
CA ALA A 244 -6.56 -53.98 -54.10
C ALA A 244 -6.29 -55.47 -53.81
N ARG A 245 -5.89 -55.80 -52.57
CA ARG A 245 -5.72 -57.19 -52.15
C ARG A 245 -7.04 -57.95 -52.13
N GLU A 246 -8.11 -57.31 -51.67
CA GLU A 246 -9.48 -57.86 -51.71
C GLU A 246 -9.94 -58.10 -53.17
N LEU A 247 -9.68 -57.15 -54.07
CA LEU A 247 -9.98 -57.29 -55.50
C LEU A 247 -9.30 -58.49 -56.15
N LEU A 248 -8.01 -58.71 -55.83
CA LEU A 248 -7.24 -59.82 -56.38
C LEU A 248 -7.68 -61.18 -55.82
N ALA A 249 -8.34 -61.20 -54.66
CA ALA A 249 -8.87 -62.42 -54.04
C ALA A 249 -10.24 -62.84 -54.57
N VAL A 250 -10.95 -61.97 -55.30
CA VAL A 250 -12.28 -62.27 -55.86
C VAL A 250 -12.14 -62.92 -57.25
N GLU A 251 -12.66 -64.13 -57.40
CA GLU A 251 -12.74 -64.79 -58.70
C GLU A 251 -13.86 -64.17 -59.56
N TYR A 252 -13.46 -63.47 -60.63
CA TYR A 252 -14.37 -62.75 -61.53
C TYR A 252 -15.48 -63.64 -62.15
N GLY A 253 -15.21 -64.94 -62.30
CA GLY A 253 -16.14 -65.89 -62.90
C GLY A 253 -17.34 -66.25 -62.01
N THR A 254 -17.22 -66.14 -60.69
CA THR A 254 -18.25 -66.56 -59.74
C THR A 254 -19.05 -65.40 -59.16
N ASP A 255 -18.44 -64.23 -59.00
CA ASP A 255 -19.09 -63.09 -58.33
C ASP A 255 -18.73 -61.74 -58.96
N LYS A 256 -19.20 -61.54 -60.20
CA LYS A 256 -18.95 -60.34 -61.01
C LYS A 256 -19.40 -59.04 -60.35
N ARG A 257 -20.50 -59.07 -59.58
CA ARG A 257 -21.06 -57.86 -58.96
C ARG A 257 -20.18 -57.35 -57.82
N SER A 258 -19.65 -58.23 -56.98
CA SER A 258 -18.75 -57.84 -55.89
C SER A 258 -17.40 -57.32 -56.43
N PHE A 259 -16.89 -57.93 -57.50
CA PHE A 259 -15.72 -57.43 -58.21
C PHE A 259 -15.91 -56.01 -58.75
N ASP A 260 -17.01 -55.75 -59.48
CA ASP A 260 -17.30 -54.43 -60.05
C ASP A 260 -17.47 -53.36 -58.95
N THR A 261 -18.08 -53.71 -57.80
CA THR A 261 -18.20 -52.78 -56.66
C THR A 261 -16.86 -52.46 -56.01
N LEU A 262 -16.00 -53.45 -55.78
CA LEU A 262 -14.67 -53.25 -55.20
C LEU A 262 -13.77 -52.46 -56.17
N LEU A 263 -13.96 -52.63 -57.48
CA LEU A 263 -13.20 -51.93 -58.50
C LEU A 263 -13.55 -50.44 -58.52
N GLU A 264 -14.83 -50.10 -58.41
CA GLU A 264 -15.27 -48.71 -58.29
C GLU A 264 -14.83 -48.08 -56.96
N ASP A 265 -14.88 -48.83 -55.87
CA ASP A 265 -14.36 -48.37 -54.57
C ASP A 265 -12.85 -48.12 -54.60
N PHE A 266 -12.08 -49.00 -55.24
CA PHE A 266 -10.65 -48.81 -55.47
C PHE A 266 -10.37 -47.57 -56.32
N LYS A 267 -11.08 -47.37 -57.44
CA LYS A 267 -10.93 -46.16 -58.29
C LYS A 267 -11.27 -44.89 -57.52
N ARG A 268 -12.31 -44.92 -56.69
CA ARG A 268 -12.71 -43.77 -55.85
C ARG A 268 -11.61 -43.43 -54.84
N GLN A 269 -11.12 -44.43 -54.10
CA GLN A 269 -10.06 -44.25 -53.11
C GLN A 269 -8.73 -43.78 -53.77
N ALA A 270 -8.37 -44.33 -54.94
CA ALA A 270 -7.18 -43.92 -55.67
C ALA A 270 -7.25 -42.46 -56.16
N LYS A 271 -8.43 -42.01 -56.61
CA LYS A 271 -8.66 -40.60 -56.97
C LYS A 271 -8.54 -39.69 -55.75
N GLU A 272 -9.13 -40.08 -54.62
CA GLU A 272 -9.07 -39.33 -53.37
C GLU A 272 -7.64 -39.19 -52.85
N ARG A 273 -6.88 -40.29 -52.86
CA ARG A 273 -5.43 -40.30 -52.56
C ARG A 273 -4.68 -39.31 -53.45
N HIS A 274 -4.92 -39.36 -54.76
CA HIS A 274 -4.22 -38.49 -55.71
C HIS A 274 -4.51 -37.00 -55.45
N VAL A 275 -5.77 -36.64 -55.18
CA VAL A 275 -6.16 -35.26 -54.84
C VAL A 275 -5.51 -34.82 -53.52
N MET A 276 -5.48 -35.67 -52.50
CA MET A 276 -4.84 -35.35 -51.23
C MET A 276 -3.31 -35.19 -51.35
N ASP A 277 -2.66 -36.02 -52.16
CA ASP A 277 -1.21 -35.87 -52.41
C ASP A 277 -0.88 -34.60 -53.20
N LEU A 278 -1.74 -34.22 -54.16
CA LEU A 278 -1.62 -32.94 -54.86
C LEU A 278 -1.75 -31.75 -53.89
N LYS A 279 -2.73 -31.80 -52.98
CA LYS A 279 -2.89 -30.76 -51.94
C LYS A 279 -1.67 -30.69 -51.03
N ARG A 280 -1.13 -31.84 -50.59
CA ARG A 280 0.11 -31.91 -49.79
C ARG A 280 1.29 -31.25 -50.50
N ARG A 281 1.51 -31.57 -51.78
CA ARG A 281 2.61 -31.01 -52.58
C ARG A 281 2.44 -29.52 -52.83
N ALA A 282 1.23 -29.07 -53.16
CA ALA A 282 0.92 -27.66 -53.34
C ALA A 282 1.13 -26.88 -52.03
N TYR A 283 0.74 -27.46 -50.90
CA TYR A 283 0.95 -26.87 -49.58
C TYR A 283 2.44 -26.75 -49.23
N HIS A 284 3.24 -27.81 -49.43
CA HIS A 284 4.68 -27.73 -49.23
C HIS A 284 5.36 -26.71 -50.14
N ALA A 285 4.93 -26.60 -51.40
CA ALA A 285 5.46 -25.59 -52.34
C ALA A 285 5.07 -24.15 -51.96
N SER A 286 4.01 -23.96 -51.17
CA SER A 286 3.61 -22.64 -50.66
C SER A 286 4.34 -22.19 -49.40
N LEU A 287 5.06 -23.12 -48.74
CA LEU A 287 5.84 -22.86 -47.53
C LEU A 287 7.32 -22.53 -47.80
N THR A 288 7.78 -22.78 -49.03
CA THR A 288 9.10 -22.39 -49.56
C THR A 288 9.03 -21.07 -50.28
#